data_AF-A0A1S3IFY6-F1
#
_entry.id   AF-A0A1S3IFY6-F1
#
_cell.length_a   1.000
_cell.length_b   1.000
_cell.length_c   1.000
_cell.angle_alpha   90.00
_cell.angle_beta   90.00
_cell.angle_gamma   90.00
#
_symmetry.space_group_name_H-M   'P 1'
#
loop_
_entity.id
_entity.type
_entity.pdbx_description
1 polymer ?
#
loop_
_entity_poly.entity_id
_entity_poly.type
_entity_poly.pdbx_seq_one_letter_code
_entity_poly.pdbx_strand_id
1 'polypeptide(L)'
;MAAAAQSQGKQVAGCNYVALDEIWKDHIHLEVSASKQWPESWGFLSQRYEDLVQGEVTKKTRTERHVPTPLRLPPITPIEKIINVKPSPKPFPMTTARTIGWRSSRPEYALERYGRYANPKGGLIKQLNWPLDGID
;
A
#
# COMPACT_ATOMS: atom_id res chain seq x y z
N MET A 1 -14.12 75.58 17.95
CA MET A 1 -14.18 74.10 17.92
C MET A 1 -13.00 73.62 17.09
N ALA A 2 -12.17 72.74 17.67
CA ALA A 2 -10.83 72.43 17.20
C ALA A 2 -10.82 71.65 15.86
N ALA A 3 -9.96 72.09 14.94
CA ALA A 3 -9.67 71.39 13.69
C ALA A 3 -8.85 70.13 13.97
N ALA A 4 -9.35 68.97 13.54
CA ALA A 4 -8.67 67.70 13.64
C ALA A 4 -7.48 67.66 12.67
N ALA A 5 -6.26 67.69 13.22
CA ALA A 5 -5.04 67.48 12.46
C ALA A 5 -5.00 66.03 11.96
N GLN A 6 -5.09 65.85 10.64
CA GLN A 6 -4.88 64.56 10.00
C GLN A 6 -3.40 64.19 10.08
N SER A 7 -3.08 63.20 10.91
CA SER A 7 -1.76 62.58 10.99
C SER A 7 -1.42 61.93 9.64
N GLN A 8 -0.59 62.59 8.83
CA GLN A 8 -0.01 61.96 7.65
C GLN A 8 1.00 60.89 8.10
N GLY A 9 0.75 59.65 7.69
CA GLY A 9 1.60 58.51 8.00
C GLY A 9 3.04 58.73 7.56
N LYS A 10 3.97 58.47 8.48
CA LYS A 10 5.42 58.63 8.26
C LYS A 10 5.87 57.64 7.17
N GLN A 11 6.22 58.14 5.99
CA GLN A 11 6.74 57.29 4.91
C GLN A 11 8.07 56.65 5.34
N VAL A 12 8.15 55.32 5.26
CA VAL A 12 9.38 54.57 5.53
C VAL A 12 10.40 54.92 4.44
N ALA A 13 11.58 55.38 4.85
CA ALA A 13 12.66 55.72 3.95
C ALA A 13 13.05 54.49 3.11
N GLY A 14 12.83 54.56 1.79
CA GLY A 14 13.15 53.50 0.83
C GLY A 14 11.95 52.83 0.14
N CYS A 15 10.72 53.13 0.54
CA CYS A 15 9.52 52.57 -0.10
C CYS A 15 8.88 53.59 -1.05
N ASN A 16 9.11 53.46 -2.36
CA ASN A 16 8.37 54.24 -3.35
C ASN A 16 6.91 53.74 -3.37
N TYR A 17 5.99 54.51 -2.78
CA TYR A 17 4.57 54.18 -2.72
C TYR A 17 3.94 54.00 -4.10
N VAL A 18 4.46 54.68 -5.13
CA VAL A 18 4.03 54.50 -6.52
C VAL A 18 4.43 53.13 -7.03
N ALA A 19 5.66 52.69 -6.75
CA ALA A 19 6.12 51.36 -7.15
C ALA A 19 5.35 50.25 -6.42
N LEU A 20 5.01 50.44 -5.14
CA LEU A 20 4.18 49.48 -4.40
C LEU A 20 2.75 49.40 -4.96
N ASP A 21 2.17 50.53 -5.35
CA ASP A 21 0.85 50.59 -6.00
C ASP A 21 0.87 49.90 -7.38
N GLU A 22 1.94 50.07 -8.15
CA GLU A 22 2.14 49.42 -9.44
C GLU A 22 2.29 47.89 -9.30
N ILE A 23 3.10 47.41 -8.36
CA ILE A 23 3.22 45.98 -8.03
C ILE A 23 1.86 45.40 -7.63
N TRP A 24 1.08 46.13 -6.84
CA TRP A 24 -0.24 45.68 -6.42
C TRP A 24 -1.22 45.57 -7.60
N LYS A 25 -1.20 46.54 -8.52
CA LYS A 25 -2.00 46.50 -9.74
C LYS A 25 -1.61 45.33 -10.65
N ASP A 26 -0.32 45.05 -10.77
CA ASP A 26 0.17 43.93 -11.56
C ASP A 26 -0.28 42.59 -10.98
N HIS A 27 -0.21 42.42 -9.67
CA HIS A 27 -0.74 41.22 -9.00
C HIS A 27 -2.23 41.02 -9.27
N ILE A 28 -3.04 42.09 -9.19
CA ILE A 28 -4.48 41.99 -9.48
C ILE A 28 -4.72 41.60 -10.94
N HIS A 29 -4.00 42.22 -11.88
CA HIS A 29 -4.14 41.88 -13.30
C HIS A 29 -3.76 40.43 -13.57
N LEU A 30 -2.68 39.93 -12.96
CA LEU A 30 -2.26 38.54 -13.06
C LEU A 30 -3.30 37.60 -12.47
N GLU A 31 -3.85 37.91 -11.28
CA GLU A 31 -4.88 37.09 -10.64
C GLU A 31 -6.15 37.00 -11.49
N VAL A 32 -6.63 38.14 -12.02
CA VAL A 32 -7.80 38.18 -12.90
C VAL A 32 -7.55 37.39 -14.18
N SER A 33 -6.35 37.50 -14.76
CA SER A 33 -5.99 36.80 -16.00
C SER A 33 -5.86 35.30 -15.77
N ALA A 34 -5.20 34.90 -14.68
CA ALA A 34 -5.09 33.51 -14.26
C ALA A 34 -6.47 32.91 -13.97
N SER A 35 -7.35 33.63 -13.28
CA SER A 35 -8.72 33.19 -12.99
C SER A 35 -9.53 32.96 -14.27
N LYS A 36 -9.35 33.78 -15.31
CA LYS A 36 -9.99 33.59 -16.62
C LYS A 36 -9.42 32.40 -17.40
N GLN A 37 -8.10 32.17 -17.33
CA GLN A 37 -7.41 31.07 -18.03
C GLN A 37 -7.55 29.72 -17.30
N TRP A 38 -7.89 29.75 -16.01
CA TRP A 38 -7.94 28.58 -15.15
C TRP A 38 -8.96 27.53 -15.59
N PRO A 39 -10.22 27.86 -15.96
CA PRO A 39 -11.20 26.88 -16.41
C PRO A 39 -10.78 26.16 -17.71
N GLU A 40 -10.10 26.86 -18.62
CA GLU A 40 -9.63 26.24 -19.87
C GLU A 40 -8.47 25.27 -19.60
N SER A 41 -7.49 25.70 -18.80
CA SER A 41 -6.26 24.92 -18.56
C SER A 41 -6.45 23.82 -17.53
N TRP A 42 -7.31 24.05 -16.53
CA TRP A 42 -7.44 23.21 -15.33
C TRP A 42 -8.88 22.81 -15.03
N GLY A 43 -9.87 23.22 -15.82
CA GLY A 43 -11.28 22.88 -15.58
C GLY A 43 -11.56 21.38 -15.59
N PHE A 44 -10.71 20.57 -16.23
CA PHE A 44 -10.79 19.11 -16.17
C PHE A 44 -10.63 18.55 -14.75
N LEU A 45 -9.94 19.27 -13.84
CA LEU A 45 -9.81 18.85 -12.43
C LEU A 45 -11.12 18.91 -11.65
N SER A 46 -12.11 19.67 -12.13
CA SER A 46 -13.44 19.74 -11.52
C SER A 46 -14.40 18.66 -12.03
N GLN A 47 -14.07 18.02 -13.16
CA GLN A 47 -14.92 17.00 -13.78
C GLN A 47 -14.62 15.61 -13.23
N ARG A 48 -15.59 14.70 -13.33
CA ARG A 48 -15.37 13.30 -12.96
C ARG A 48 -14.51 12.63 -14.03
N TYR A 49 -13.55 11.82 -13.59
CA TYR A 49 -12.68 11.05 -14.47
C TYR A 49 -13.45 10.22 -15.50
N GLU A 50 -14.60 9.68 -15.12
CA GLU A 50 -15.47 8.87 -15.98
C GLU A 50 -15.95 9.65 -17.21
N ASP A 51 -16.27 10.94 -17.06
CA ASP A 51 -16.76 11.79 -18.14
C ASP A 51 -15.63 12.22 -19.09
N LEU A 52 -14.41 12.39 -18.56
CA LEU A 52 -13.22 12.68 -19.37
C LEU A 52 -12.79 11.49 -20.24
N VAL A 53 -13.09 10.28 -19.78
CA VAL A 53 -12.61 9.02 -20.36
C VAL A 53 -13.69 8.33 -21.23
N GLN A 54 -14.89 8.90 -21.28
CA GLN A 54 -15.98 8.46 -22.16
C GLN A 54 -15.54 8.53 -23.63
N GLY A 55 -15.21 7.38 -24.21
CA GLY A 55 -14.87 7.22 -25.63
C GLY A 55 -13.45 6.73 -25.90
N GLU A 56 -12.48 7.04 -25.04
CA GLU A 56 -11.08 6.61 -25.23
C GLU A 56 -10.82 5.22 -24.63
N VAL A 57 -11.39 4.95 -23.46
CA VAL A 57 -11.27 3.61 -22.85
C VAL A 57 -12.36 2.74 -23.41
N THR A 58 -12.02 2.05 -24.50
CA THR A 58 -12.74 0.83 -24.87
C THR A 58 -12.78 -0.05 -23.63
N LYS A 59 -13.99 -0.32 -23.12
CA LYS A 59 -14.19 -1.34 -22.09
C LYS A 59 -13.68 -2.63 -22.70
N LYS A 60 -12.43 -2.99 -22.40
CA LYS A 60 -11.85 -4.27 -22.83
C LYS A 60 -12.76 -5.31 -22.22
N THR A 61 -13.71 -5.81 -23.01
CA THR A 61 -14.50 -6.98 -22.66
C THR A 61 -13.46 -8.04 -22.40
N ARG A 62 -13.21 -8.34 -21.13
CA ARG A 62 -12.21 -9.32 -20.72
C ARG A 62 -12.70 -10.63 -21.30
N THR A 63 -12.23 -10.95 -22.50
CA THR A 63 -12.41 -12.24 -23.11
C THR A 63 -11.77 -13.20 -22.13
N GLU A 64 -12.55 -14.15 -21.64
CA GLU A 64 -12.02 -15.19 -20.75
C GLU A 64 -10.85 -15.84 -21.49
N ARG A 65 -9.63 -15.54 -21.06
CA ARG A 65 -8.44 -16.13 -21.65
C ARG A 65 -8.53 -17.62 -21.35
N HIS A 66 -8.80 -18.41 -22.38
CA HIS A 66 -8.80 -19.86 -22.25
C HIS A 66 -7.40 -20.29 -21.79
N VAL A 67 -7.29 -20.72 -20.52
CA VAL A 67 -6.04 -21.24 -19.97
C VAL A 67 -5.82 -22.63 -20.58
N PRO A 68 -4.74 -22.85 -21.36
CA PRO A 68 -4.40 -24.16 -21.91
C PRO A 68 -4.36 -25.23 -20.81
N THR A 69 -4.79 -26.45 -21.13
CA THR A 69 -4.85 -27.58 -20.18
C THR A 69 -3.58 -27.79 -19.35
N PRO A 70 -2.35 -27.67 -19.90
CA PRO A 70 -1.12 -27.82 -19.11
C PRO A 70 -0.91 -26.74 -18.04
N LEU A 71 -1.53 -25.57 -18.19
CA LEU A 71 -1.43 -24.43 -17.27
C LEU A 71 -2.61 -24.37 -16.28
N ARG A 72 -3.56 -25.32 -16.36
CA ARG A 72 -4.67 -25.41 -15.41
C ARG A 72 -4.15 -26.00 -14.11
N LEU A 73 -4.27 -25.22 -13.04
CA LEU A 73 -4.03 -25.73 -11.70
C LEU A 73 -5.05 -26.85 -11.41
N PRO A 74 -4.65 -27.91 -10.68
CA PRO A 74 -5.62 -28.88 -10.18
C PRO A 74 -6.67 -28.14 -9.34
N PRO A 75 -7.92 -28.65 -9.28
CA PRO A 75 -8.93 -28.04 -8.43
C PRO A 75 -8.39 -27.95 -7.01
N ILE A 76 -8.56 -26.79 -6.38
CA ILE A 76 -8.14 -26.57 -5.00
C ILE A 76 -8.85 -27.63 -4.16
N THR A 77 -8.10 -28.63 -3.69
CA THR A 77 -8.65 -29.62 -2.79
C THR A 77 -9.17 -28.90 -1.56
N PRO A 78 -10.38 -29.18 -1.08
CA PRO A 78 -10.89 -28.57 0.14
C PRO A 78 -9.85 -28.70 1.25
N ILE A 79 -9.63 -27.60 1.97
CA ILE A 79 -8.58 -27.50 3.01
C ILE A 79 -8.69 -28.65 4.02
N GLU A 80 -9.91 -29.12 4.27
CA GLU A 80 -10.24 -30.27 5.13
C GLU A 80 -9.50 -31.57 4.74
N LYS A 81 -9.23 -31.79 3.44
CA LYS A 81 -8.47 -32.96 2.97
C LYS A 81 -6.97 -32.85 3.26
N ILE A 82 -6.45 -31.62 3.29
CA ILE A 82 -5.01 -31.35 3.51
C ILE A 82 -4.73 -31.25 5.02
N ILE A 83 -5.60 -30.57 5.77
CA ILE A 83 -5.42 -30.28 7.19
C ILE A 83 -6.40 -31.11 7.99
N ASN A 84 -5.95 -32.27 8.46
CA ASN A 84 -6.73 -33.11 9.39
C ASN A 84 -6.42 -32.71 10.84
N VAL A 85 -7.29 -31.91 11.46
CA VAL A 85 -7.18 -31.52 12.87
C VAL A 85 -7.79 -32.62 13.75
N LYS A 86 -6.93 -33.42 14.36
CA LYS A 86 -7.36 -34.42 15.35
C LYS A 86 -7.93 -33.72 16.61
N PRO A 87 -8.91 -34.33 17.29
CA PRO A 87 -9.47 -33.77 18.52
C PRO A 87 -8.42 -33.65 19.62
N SER A 88 -8.65 -32.71 20.55
CA SER A 88 -7.76 -32.48 21.69
C SER A 88 -7.62 -33.74 22.56
N PRO A 89 -6.42 -33.98 23.13
CA PRO A 89 -6.20 -35.08 24.05
C PRO A 89 -7.12 -34.98 25.27
N LYS A 90 -7.72 -36.09 25.69
CA LYS A 90 -8.49 -36.18 26.95
C LYS A 90 -7.70 -36.99 27.99
N PRO A 91 -7.89 -36.75 29.31
CA PRO A 91 -8.71 -35.71 29.93
C PRO A 91 -8.04 -34.33 29.97
N PHE A 92 -8.83 -33.26 29.82
CA PHE A 92 -8.35 -31.89 29.98
C PHE A 92 -8.02 -31.60 31.45
N PRO A 93 -6.90 -30.94 31.77
CA PRO A 93 -6.51 -30.64 33.14
C PRO A 93 -7.54 -29.74 33.82
N MET A 94 -7.90 -30.06 35.06
CA MET A 94 -8.88 -29.27 35.81
C MET A 94 -8.30 -27.98 36.41
N THR A 95 -6.98 -27.91 36.56
CA THR A 95 -6.28 -26.77 37.16
C THR A 95 -5.42 -26.06 36.13
N THR A 96 -5.37 -24.73 36.18
CA THR A 96 -4.59 -23.88 35.26
C THR A 96 -3.10 -24.20 35.31
N ALA A 97 -2.56 -24.49 36.50
CA ALA A 97 -1.18 -24.92 36.66
C ALA A 97 -0.87 -26.21 35.89
N ARG A 98 -1.83 -27.14 35.83
CA ARG A 98 -1.69 -28.42 35.11
C ARG A 98 -1.92 -28.25 33.60
N THR A 99 -2.40 -27.10 33.13
CA THR A 99 -2.45 -26.78 31.69
C THR A 99 -1.06 -26.51 31.12
N ILE A 100 -0.15 -25.96 31.93
CA ILE A 100 1.21 -25.66 31.53
C ILE A 100 1.94 -26.97 31.22
N GLY A 101 2.43 -27.11 29.98
CA GLY A 101 3.19 -28.29 29.55
C GLY A 101 2.37 -29.57 29.34
N TRP A 102 1.04 -29.57 29.54
CA TRP A 102 0.25 -30.80 29.43
C TRP A 102 0.19 -31.37 28.01
N ARG A 103 0.14 -30.52 26.99
CA ARG A 103 0.20 -30.97 25.59
C ARG A 103 1.63 -31.36 25.21
N SER A 104 2.63 -30.55 25.57
CA SER A 104 4.04 -30.77 25.19
C SER A 104 4.72 -31.92 25.93
N SER A 105 4.20 -32.33 27.10
CA SER A 105 4.70 -33.50 27.85
C SER A 105 4.38 -34.83 27.18
N ARG A 106 3.45 -34.87 26.22
CA ARG A 106 3.13 -36.08 25.46
C ARG A 106 4.07 -36.19 24.26
N PRO A 107 4.71 -37.36 24.04
CA PRO A 107 5.65 -37.55 22.94
C PRO A 107 5.01 -37.33 21.56
N GLU A 108 3.71 -37.62 21.42
CA GLU A 108 2.96 -37.44 20.18
C GLU A 108 2.82 -35.98 19.72
N TYR A 109 2.93 -35.03 20.67
CA TYR A 109 2.80 -33.59 20.39
C TYR A 109 4.12 -32.84 20.58
N ALA A 110 5.24 -33.57 20.69
CA ALA A 110 6.56 -32.97 20.72
C ALA A 110 6.85 -32.29 19.37
N LEU A 111 7.18 -30.99 19.41
CA LEU A 111 7.58 -30.23 18.22
C LEU A 111 8.97 -30.65 17.71
N GLU A 112 9.79 -31.19 18.62
CA GLU A 112 11.15 -31.66 18.35
C GLU A 112 11.14 -33.04 17.68
N ARG A 113 10.58 -33.15 16.48
CA ARG A 113 10.47 -34.44 15.75
C ARG A 113 11.84 -35.01 15.34
N TYR A 114 12.83 -34.14 15.16
CA TYR A 114 14.14 -34.52 14.64
C TYR A 114 15.26 -34.38 15.68
N GLY A 115 14.98 -33.78 16.85
CA GLY A 115 15.91 -33.64 17.97
C GLY A 115 17.26 -33.01 17.63
N ARG A 116 18.23 -33.17 18.53
CA ARG A 116 19.63 -32.72 18.35
C ARG A 116 20.40 -33.42 17.21
N TYR A 117 19.83 -34.49 16.66
CA TYR A 117 20.45 -35.32 15.63
C TYR A 117 19.75 -35.22 14.27
N ALA A 118 19.03 -34.11 14.04
CA ALA A 118 18.47 -33.82 12.73
C ALA A 118 19.64 -33.69 11.73
N ASN A 119 19.90 -34.76 10.98
CA ASN A 119 20.90 -34.70 9.92
C ASN A 119 20.48 -33.59 8.95
N PRO A 120 21.36 -32.62 8.64
CA PRO A 120 21.06 -31.65 7.59
C PRO A 120 20.76 -32.46 6.33
N LYS A 121 19.66 -32.14 5.62
CA LYS A 121 19.21 -32.89 4.42
C LYS A 121 20.15 -32.73 3.21
N GLY A 122 21.45 -32.53 3.44
CA GLY A 122 22.44 -32.09 2.47
C GLY A 122 22.23 -30.61 2.09
N GLY A 123 23.27 -30.00 1.52
CA GLY A 123 23.14 -28.71 0.87
C GLY A 123 22.21 -28.78 -0.35
N LEU A 124 21.63 -27.65 -0.73
CA LEU A 124 20.67 -27.51 -1.83
C LEU A 124 21.15 -28.20 -3.12
N ILE A 125 22.45 -28.12 -3.41
CA ILE A 125 23.12 -28.76 -4.56
C ILE A 125 22.84 -30.27 -4.61
N LYS A 126 22.98 -30.97 -3.49
CA LYS A 126 22.75 -32.44 -3.41
C LYS A 126 21.27 -32.77 -3.56
N GLN A 127 20.38 -31.91 -3.08
CA GLN A 127 18.93 -32.11 -3.21
C GLN A 127 18.44 -31.92 -4.64
N LEU A 128 19.04 -30.97 -5.36
CA LEU A 128 18.72 -30.67 -6.76
C LEU A 128 19.53 -31.50 -7.76
N ASN A 129 20.46 -32.33 -7.28
CA ASN A 129 21.38 -33.12 -8.09
C ASN A 129 22.14 -32.25 -9.11
N TRP A 130 22.52 -31.04 -8.70
CA TRP A 130 23.15 -30.05 -9.57
C TRP A 130 24.59 -30.49 -9.89
N PRO A 131 25.05 -30.43 -11.15
CA PRO A 131 26.46 -30.63 -11.48
C PRO A 131 27.37 -29.68 -10.68
N LEU A 132 28.53 -30.18 -10.27
CA LEU A 132 29.52 -29.41 -9.51
C LEU A 132 30.06 -28.22 -10.31
N ASP A 133 30.03 -28.30 -11.64
CA ASP A 133 30.48 -27.26 -12.57
C ASP A 133 29.68 -25.94 -12.48
N GLY A 134 28.53 -25.93 -11.80
CA GLY A 134 27.72 -24.73 -11.56
C GLY A 134 28.03 -24.02 -10.24
N ILE A 135 29.07 -24.46 -9.53
CA ILE A 135 29.53 -23.92 -8.25
C ILE A 135 30.97 -23.46 -8.50
N ASP A 136 31.16 -22.17 -8.74
CA ASP A 136 32.49 -21.56 -8.92
C ASP A 136 33.42 -21.81 -7.72
#